data_AF-Q4D8V2-F1
#
_entry.id   AF-Q4D8V2-F1
#
_cell.length_a   1.000
_cell.length_b   1.000
_cell.length_c   1.000
_cell.angle_alpha   90.00
_cell.angle_beta   90.00
_cell.angle_gamma   90.00
#
_symmetry.space_group_name_H-M   'P 1'
#
loop_
_entity.id
_entity.type
_entity.pdbx_description
1 polymer ?
#
loop_
_entity_poly.entity_id
_entity_poly.type
_entity_poly.pdbx_seq_one_letter_code
_entity_poly.pdbx_strand_id
1 'polypeptide(L)'
;MSSERRRTHTATSSDEFFAGVSVHWASSTGSAARGWRKVLYERQPFEDNYVDPEQFMRDLRQNVNLKTYEYGKVVMDTFVVVQQLSFVALFLFAFAKMYSEEGNAYALAWINTTLFALSFVFYVEMQRQQAMEQGETTTPLLQHVVKLGRQVLPLVAVIILLSPALQTLTATYSNDTIVALSTFAMCIHLLLTDYSYLNCYTERYQQYTAVSAATFGTILVASRIKNFFCSGPLITFGILCFALSPIPRHHLKRTSATAHVGLTFALCGLAAGCLMQAAIFAVLYCLLVVAVSLFIPWCFVTLHGSMKKQINGPWDEAKPTNSAAAAEWANAGLLR
;
A
#
# COMPACT_ATOMS: atom_id res chain seq x y z
N MET A 1 14.86 -21.78 48.97
CA MET A 1 14.69 -23.10 48.31
C MET A 1 13.22 -23.36 48.13
N SER A 2 12.85 -23.70 46.89
CA SER A 2 11.60 -24.30 46.40
C SER A 2 10.50 -24.64 47.41
N SER A 3 9.29 -24.19 47.09
CA SER A 3 8.19 -25.15 46.93
C SER A 3 7.19 -24.62 45.91
N GLU A 4 7.25 -25.17 44.71
CA GLU A 4 6.09 -25.24 43.82
C GLU A 4 5.00 -26.04 44.53
N ARG A 5 3.84 -25.43 44.77
CA ARG A 5 2.61 -26.17 45.07
C ARG A 5 1.52 -25.73 44.12
N ARG A 6 1.46 -26.47 43.02
CA ARG A 6 0.31 -26.64 42.13
C ARG A 6 -0.94 -26.93 43.02
N ARG A 7 -1.82 -25.94 43.20
CA ARG A 7 -3.16 -26.16 43.77
C ARG A 7 -4.15 -26.33 42.63
N THR A 8 -4.50 -27.59 42.39
CA THR A 8 -5.70 -27.99 41.68
C THR A 8 -6.93 -27.44 42.42
N HIS A 9 -7.65 -26.52 41.79
CA HIS A 9 -8.99 -26.14 42.26
C HIS A 9 -9.94 -27.28 41.89
N THR A 10 -10.14 -28.17 42.85
CA THR A 10 -11.30 -29.07 42.88
C THR A 10 -12.56 -28.22 42.91
N ALA A 11 -13.40 -28.41 41.88
CA ALA A 11 -14.73 -27.87 41.79
C ALA A 11 -15.55 -28.30 43.02
N THR A 12 -15.71 -27.38 43.97
CA THR A 12 -16.69 -27.53 45.05
C THR A 12 -18.06 -27.33 44.43
N SER A 13 -18.82 -28.43 44.33
CA SER A 13 -20.23 -28.44 43.99
C SER A 13 -20.97 -27.52 44.96
N SER A 14 -21.42 -26.39 44.45
CA SER A 14 -22.20 -25.38 45.15
C SER A 14 -23.66 -25.82 45.36
N ASP A 15 -23.86 -27.05 45.82
CA ASP A 15 -25.18 -27.63 46.10
C ASP A 15 -25.71 -27.27 47.51
N GLU A 16 -24.94 -26.56 48.33
CA GLU A 16 -25.37 -26.24 49.70
C GLU A 16 -25.80 -24.78 49.95
N PHE A 17 -25.79 -23.88 48.96
CA PHE A 17 -26.24 -22.49 49.20
C PHE A 17 -27.69 -22.17 48.81
N PHE A 18 -28.43 -23.13 48.22
CA PHE A 18 -29.82 -22.89 47.77
C PHE A 18 -30.90 -23.59 48.62
N ALA A 19 -30.55 -24.16 49.78
CA ALA A 19 -31.53 -24.72 50.72
C ALA A 19 -31.92 -23.68 51.78
N GLY A 20 -32.82 -22.74 51.47
CA GLY A 20 -33.35 -21.89 52.54
C GLY A 20 -34.21 -20.67 52.18
N VAL A 21 -34.47 -20.36 50.90
CA VAL A 21 -35.39 -19.26 50.57
C VAL A 21 -36.58 -19.83 49.80
N SER A 22 -37.55 -20.33 50.54
CA SER A 22 -38.93 -20.46 50.08
C SER A 22 -39.48 -19.06 49.83
N VAL A 23 -39.26 -18.55 48.61
CA VAL A 23 -39.93 -17.33 48.15
C VAL A 23 -41.42 -17.64 48.09
N HIS A 24 -42.15 -17.19 49.10
CA HIS A 24 -43.60 -17.10 49.07
C HIS A 24 -43.99 -16.30 47.83
N TRP A 25 -44.51 -16.98 46.81
CA TRP A 25 -45.23 -16.34 45.72
C TRP A 25 -46.48 -15.71 46.33
N ALA A 26 -46.37 -14.43 46.67
CA ALA A 26 -47.50 -13.62 47.08
C ALA A 26 -48.58 -13.72 46.00
N SER A 27 -49.78 -14.05 46.46
CA SER A 27 -51.01 -14.18 45.70
C SER A 27 -51.30 -12.94 44.84
N SER A 28 -51.25 -13.15 43.53
CA SER A 28 -52.06 -12.56 42.47
C SER A 28 -52.98 -11.39 42.85
N THR A 29 -52.44 -10.17 42.83
CA THR A 29 -53.20 -8.96 42.48
C THR A 29 -52.68 -8.42 41.16
N GLY A 30 -53.22 -8.99 40.07
CA GLY A 30 -53.65 -8.29 38.85
C GLY A 30 -52.75 -7.26 38.15
N SER A 31 -51.49 -7.05 38.52
CA SER A 31 -50.57 -6.31 37.66
C SER A 31 -50.22 -7.26 36.53
N ALA A 32 -50.93 -7.16 35.41
CA ALA A 32 -50.48 -7.68 34.13
C ALA A 32 -48.95 -7.52 34.09
N ALA A 33 -48.23 -8.64 34.02
CA ALA A 33 -46.77 -8.62 34.10
C ALA A 33 -46.29 -7.62 33.04
N ARG A 34 -45.80 -6.47 33.50
CA ARG A 34 -45.31 -5.44 32.59
C ARG A 34 -44.15 -6.09 31.85
N GLY A 35 -44.20 -6.08 30.52
CA GLY A 35 -43.15 -6.66 29.68
C GLY A 35 -41.78 -6.10 30.06
N TRP A 36 -40.73 -6.84 29.70
CA TRP A 36 -39.35 -6.44 29.96
C TRP A 36 -39.08 -5.04 29.42
N ARG A 37 -38.31 -4.24 30.17
CA ARG A 37 -37.91 -2.89 29.77
C ARG A 37 -36.40 -2.73 29.89
N LYS A 38 -35.80 -2.00 28.96
CA LYS A 38 -34.37 -1.62 28.97
C LYS A 38 -34.08 -0.51 30.01
N VAL A 39 -34.32 -0.79 31.29
CA VAL A 39 -34.02 0.10 32.42
C VAL A 39 -33.26 -0.69 33.48
N LEU A 40 -32.08 -0.19 33.86
CA LEU A 40 -31.19 -0.87 34.82
C LEU A 40 -31.50 -0.50 36.29
N TYR A 41 -32.20 0.62 36.52
CA TYR A 41 -32.45 1.17 37.85
C TYR A 41 -33.73 0.63 38.53
N GLU A 42 -34.59 -0.09 37.80
CA GLU A 42 -35.80 -0.72 38.32
C GLU A 42 -35.63 -2.24 38.36
N ARG A 43 -36.05 -2.87 39.46
CA ARG A 43 -36.02 -4.33 39.61
C ARG A 43 -37.18 -4.95 38.82
N GLN A 44 -36.88 -5.95 37.98
CA GLN A 44 -37.85 -6.61 37.09
C GLN A 44 -37.84 -8.14 37.34
N PRO A 45 -38.93 -8.87 37.02
CA PRO A 45 -39.05 -10.31 37.28
C PRO A 45 -38.39 -11.18 36.19
N PHE A 46 -37.22 -10.77 35.69
CA PHE A 46 -36.47 -11.47 34.64
C PHE A 46 -35.06 -11.77 35.15
N GLU A 47 -34.44 -12.84 34.63
CA GLU A 47 -33.05 -13.17 34.92
C GLU A 47 -32.10 -12.08 34.36
N ASP A 48 -30.91 -11.93 34.95
CA ASP A 48 -29.94 -10.89 34.54
C ASP A 48 -29.46 -11.06 33.08
N ASN A 49 -29.50 -12.28 32.56
CA ASN A 49 -29.17 -12.64 31.18
C ASN A 49 -30.39 -12.73 30.24
N TYR A 50 -31.58 -12.34 30.71
CA TYR A 50 -32.80 -12.39 29.90
C TYR A 50 -32.73 -11.40 28.73
N VAL A 51 -33.01 -11.89 27.52
CA VAL A 51 -33.05 -11.11 26.29
C VAL A 51 -34.46 -11.21 25.71
N ASP A 52 -35.16 -10.09 25.62
CA ASP A 52 -36.48 -10.03 24.97
C ASP A 52 -36.36 -10.28 23.45
N PRO A 53 -36.96 -11.35 22.90
CA PRO A 53 -36.89 -11.65 21.46
C PRO A 53 -37.44 -10.54 20.57
N GLU A 54 -38.45 -9.80 21.03
CA GLU A 54 -39.11 -8.75 20.23
C GLU A 54 -38.29 -7.45 20.21
N GLN A 55 -37.77 -7.03 21.38
CA GLN A 55 -36.98 -5.79 21.48
C GLN A 55 -35.53 -5.98 21.01
N PHE A 56 -34.93 -7.15 21.17
CA PHE A 56 -33.50 -7.36 20.90
C PHE A 56 -33.10 -7.05 19.46
N MET A 57 -33.87 -7.55 18.48
CA MET A 57 -33.62 -7.34 17.05
C MET A 57 -34.18 -6.00 16.54
N ARG A 58 -34.99 -5.29 17.34
CA ARG A 58 -35.56 -4.00 16.93
C ARG A 58 -34.49 -2.94 16.69
N ASP A 59 -33.40 -3.00 17.46
CA ASP A 59 -32.25 -2.09 17.35
C ASP A 59 -31.17 -2.60 16.37
N LEU A 60 -31.46 -3.62 15.55
CA LEU A 60 -30.56 -4.10 14.50
C LEU A 60 -30.33 -3.00 13.48
N ARG A 61 -29.08 -2.55 13.32
CA ARG A 61 -28.69 -1.57 12.32
C ARG A 61 -27.80 -2.22 11.29
N GLN A 62 -28.22 -2.26 10.04
CA GLN A 62 -27.40 -2.79 8.95
C GLN A 62 -26.59 -1.65 8.30
N ASN A 63 -25.35 -1.96 7.90
CA ASN A 63 -24.53 -1.15 7.01
C ASN A 63 -24.17 0.27 7.49
N VAL A 64 -24.18 0.52 8.81
CA VAL A 64 -23.95 1.86 9.37
C VAL A 64 -22.55 2.41 9.08
N ASN A 65 -21.52 1.55 9.08
CA ASN A 65 -20.11 1.95 8.94
C ASN A 65 -19.48 1.47 7.61
N LEU A 66 -20.28 1.25 6.56
CA LEU A 66 -19.71 0.86 5.27
C LEU A 66 -18.87 2.01 4.69
N LYS A 67 -17.56 1.81 4.58
CA LYS A 67 -16.68 2.71 3.83
C LYS A 67 -17.11 2.69 2.36
N THR A 68 -17.71 3.76 1.87
CA THR A 68 -18.07 3.92 0.46
C THR A 68 -16.86 4.43 -0.31
N TYR A 69 -16.52 3.76 -1.41
CA TYR A 69 -15.48 4.20 -2.32
C TYR A 69 -16.11 4.88 -3.52
N GLU A 70 -15.70 6.12 -3.78
CA GLU A 70 -16.08 6.82 -5.00
C GLU A 70 -15.25 6.29 -6.18
N TYR A 71 -15.92 5.89 -7.26
CA TYR A 71 -15.25 5.34 -8.44
C TYR A 71 -14.15 6.25 -8.99
N GLY A 72 -14.42 7.54 -9.15
CA GLY A 72 -13.45 8.51 -9.66
C GLY A 72 -12.17 8.58 -8.83
N LYS A 73 -12.29 8.54 -7.50
CA LYS A 73 -11.13 8.52 -6.60
C LYS A 73 -10.32 7.23 -6.73
N VAL A 74 -10.99 6.07 -6.80
CA VAL A 74 -10.30 4.78 -6.98
C VAL A 74 -9.54 4.76 -8.31
N VAL A 75 -10.15 5.27 -9.40
CA VAL A 75 -9.47 5.40 -10.70
C VAL A 75 -8.22 6.28 -10.57
N MET A 76 -8.33 7.46 -9.94
CA MET A 76 -7.16 8.33 -9.72
C MET A 76 -6.05 7.64 -8.91
N ASP A 77 -6.42 6.83 -7.92
CA ASP A 77 -5.46 6.06 -7.11
C ASP A 77 -4.84 4.86 -7.86
N THR A 78 -5.43 4.40 -8.96
CA THR A 78 -4.79 3.39 -9.82
C THR A 78 -3.74 3.97 -10.76
N PHE A 79 -3.73 5.27 -10.99
CA PHE A 79 -2.77 5.90 -11.89
C PHE A 79 -1.33 5.70 -11.44
N VAL A 80 -1.05 5.64 -10.14
CA VAL A 80 0.30 5.32 -9.64
C VAL A 80 0.74 3.90 -10.04
N VAL A 81 -0.19 2.94 -10.12
CA VAL A 81 0.07 1.57 -10.57
C VAL A 81 0.34 1.55 -12.07
N VAL A 82 -0.49 2.26 -12.84
CA VAL A 82 -0.31 2.44 -14.29
C VAL A 82 1.05 3.07 -14.60
N GLN A 83 1.48 4.07 -13.84
CA GLN A 83 2.80 4.66 -13.99
C GLN A 83 3.92 3.64 -13.74
N GLN A 84 3.81 2.78 -12.70
CA GLN A 84 4.81 1.72 -12.48
C GLN A 84 4.86 0.72 -13.63
N LEU A 85 3.70 0.29 -14.12
CA LEU A 85 3.62 -0.57 -15.31
C LEU A 85 4.26 0.08 -16.53
N SER A 86 4.07 1.40 -16.69
CA SER A 86 4.67 2.18 -17.77
C SER A 86 6.19 2.25 -17.65
N PHE A 87 6.73 2.44 -16.45
CA PHE A 87 8.18 2.38 -16.22
C PHE A 87 8.77 1.01 -16.52
N VAL A 88 8.09 -0.07 -16.13
CA VAL A 88 8.51 -1.43 -16.51
C VAL A 88 8.52 -1.60 -18.02
N ALA A 89 7.46 -1.16 -18.72
CA ALA A 89 7.39 -1.23 -20.18
C ALA A 89 8.51 -0.42 -20.87
N LEU A 90 8.77 0.81 -20.41
CA LEU A 90 9.85 1.66 -20.93
C LEU A 90 11.23 1.05 -20.67
N PHE A 91 11.44 0.47 -19.50
CA PHE A 91 12.67 -0.25 -19.17
C PHE A 91 12.89 -1.46 -20.08
N LEU A 92 11.86 -2.29 -20.29
CA LEU A 92 11.93 -3.44 -21.17
C LEU A 92 12.18 -3.03 -22.63
N PHE A 93 11.58 -1.94 -23.08
CA PHE A 93 11.85 -1.37 -24.39
C PHE A 93 13.31 -0.91 -24.53
N ALA A 94 13.82 -0.18 -23.53
CA ALA A 94 15.23 0.24 -23.51
C ALA A 94 16.16 -0.98 -23.51
N PHE A 95 15.87 -2.00 -22.71
CA PHE A 95 16.61 -3.26 -22.71
C PHE A 95 16.60 -3.92 -24.09
N ALA A 96 15.43 -4.06 -24.73
CA ALA A 96 15.32 -4.66 -26.06
C ALA A 96 16.18 -3.91 -27.09
N LYS A 97 16.16 -2.56 -27.08
CA LYS A 97 17.00 -1.74 -27.96
C LYS A 97 18.49 -1.91 -27.71
N MET A 98 18.90 -1.99 -26.44
CA MET A 98 20.31 -2.20 -26.10
C MET A 98 20.77 -3.63 -26.39
N TYR A 99 19.89 -4.62 -26.27
CA TYR A 99 20.17 -6.03 -26.54
C TYR A 99 20.28 -6.32 -28.04
N SER A 100 19.42 -5.71 -28.86
CA SER A 100 19.45 -5.82 -30.32
C SER A 100 20.52 -4.94 -31.00
N GLU A 101 21.35 -4.22 -30.23
CA GLU A 101 22.38 -3.28 -30.72
C GLU A 101 21.85 -2.13 -31.60
N GLU A 102 20.52 -1.96 -31.68
CA GLU A 102 19.86 -0.83 -32.38
C GLU A 102 19.86 0.46 -31.56
N GLY A 103 20.04 0.34 -30.24
CA GLY A 103 20.01 1.45 -29.29
C GLY A 103 21.35 2.19 -29.17
N ASN A 104 21.30 3.51 -29.16
CA ASN A 104 22.49 4.33 -28.87
C ASN A 104 22.67 4.50 -27.34
N ALA A 105 23.71 3.86 -26.80
CA ALA A 105 24.07 3.94 -25.38
C ALA A 105 24.29 5.38 -24.88
N TYR A 106 24.90 6.24 -25.70
CA TYR A 106 25.15 7.64 -25.35
C TYR A 106 23.84 8.44 -25.28
N ALA A 107 22.88 8.16 -26.17
CA ALA A 107 21.58 8.79 -26.13
C ALA A 107 20.83 8.42 -24.83
N LEU A 108 20.86 7.14 -24.44
CA LEU A 108 20.27 6.69 -23.18
C LEU A 108 20.98 7.33 -21.97
N ALA A 109 22.31 7.45 -22.01
CA ALA A 109 23.07 8.13 -20.95
C ALA A 109 22.67 9.60 -20.81
N TRP A 110 22.53 10.34 -21.91
CA TRP A 110 22.05 11.73 -21.89
C TRP A 110 20.61 11.85 -21.38
N ILE A 111 19.71 10.93 -21.77
CA ILE A 111 18.35 10.87 -21.24
C ILE A 111 18.37 10.65 -19.72
N ASN A 112 19.22 9.74 -19.23
CA ASN A 112 19.35 9.48 -17.80
C ASN A 112 19.86 10.73 -17.05
N THR A 113 20.91 11.37 -17.56
CA THR A 113 21.49 12.57 -16.93
C THR A 113 20.49 13.71 -16.89
N THR A 114 19.75 13.95 -17.98
CA THR A 114 18.73 14.99 -18.04
C THR A 114 17.54 14.69 -17.11
N LEU A 115 17.04 13.46 -17.10
CA LEU A 115 15.95 13.05 -16.21
C LEU A 115 16.34 13.17 -14.73
N PHE A 116 17.57 12.76 -14.39
CA PHE A 116 18.10 12.88 -13.03
C PHE A 116 18.25 14.36 -12.62
N ALA A 117 18.86 15.19 -13.47
CA ALA A 117 19.04 16.61 -13.20
C ALA A 117 17.70 17.32 -13.02
N LEU A 118 16.73 17.08 -13.91
CA LEU A 118 15.39 17.67 -13.81
C LEU A 118 14.65 17.21 -12.55
N SER A 119 14.71 15.93 -12.22
CA SER A 119 14.09 15.38 -11.00
C SER A 119 14.73 15.94 -9.74
N PHE A 120 16.05 16.14 -9.74
CA PHE A 120 16.78 16.72 -8.63
C PHE A 120 16.46 18.20 -8.43
N VAL A 121 16.45 18.99 -9.52
CA VAL A 121 16.04 20.40 -9.48
C VAL A 121 14.60 20.53 -8.99
N PHE A 122 13.67 19.71 -9.51
CA PHE A 122 12.28 19.69 -9.06
C PHE A 122 12.16 19.39 -7.56
N TYR A 123 12.91 18.40 -7.07
CA TYR A 123 12.92 18.05 -5.65
C TYR A 123 13.46 19.18 -4.77
N VAL A 124 14.54 19.85 -5.17
CA VAL A 124 15.12 20.99 -4.42
C VAL A 124 14.18 22.18 -4.42
N GLU A 125 13.60 22.53 -5.56
CA GLU A 125 12.64 23.65 -5.65
C GLU A 125 11.40 23.41 -4.80
N MET A 126 10.87 22.19 -4.81
CA MET A 126 9.72 21.88 -3.98
C MET A 126 10.08 21.95 -2.48
N GLN A 127 11.24 21.46 -2.06
CA GLN A 127 11.67 21.60 -0.65
C GLN A 127 11.88 23.05 -0.25
N ARG A 128 12.43 23.86 -1.15
CA ARG A 128 12.56 25.30 -0.95
C ARG A 128 11.20 25.98 -0.77
N GLN A 129 10.21 25.62 -1.61
CA GLN A 129 8.84 26.14 -1.48
C GLN A 129 8.22 25.77 -0.14
N GLN A 130 8.34 24.52 0.28
CA GLN A 130 7.80 24.06 1.57
C GLN A 130 8.46 24.75 2.77
N ALA A 131 9.79 24.95 2.73
CA ALA A 131 10.49 25.68 3.78
C ALA A 131 9.99 27.14 3.87
N MET A 132 9.75 27.79 2.73
CA MET A 132 9.21 29.15 2.69
C MET A 132 7.77 29.24 3.23
N GLU A 133 6.92 28.25 2.94
CA GLU A 133 5.55 28.18 3.46
C GLU A 133 5.51 27.97 4.99
N GLN A 134 6.47 27.21 5.53
CA GLN A 134 6.58 26.97 6.97
C GLN A 134 7.34 28.07 7.72
N GLY A 135 7.91 29.05 7.01
CA GLY A 135 8.76 30.09 7.60
C GLY A 135 10.11 29.58 8.10
N GLU A 136 10.56 28.41 7.62
CA GLU A 136 11.85 27.82 7.96
C GLU A 136 12.98 28.38 7.07
N THR A 137 14.21 28.35 7.58
CA THR A 137 15.39 28.76 6.79
C THR A 137 15.67 27.74 5.69
N THR A 138 15.94 28.24 4.47
CA THR A 138 16.26 27.40 3.32
C THR A 138 17.52 26.59 3.60
N THR A 139 17.39 25.26 3.57
CA THR A 139 18.51 24.35 3.74
C THR A 139 19.49 24.47 2.56
N PRO A 140 20.81 24.44 2.79
CA PRO A 140 21.79 24.55 1.72
C PRO A 140 21.68 23.37 0.74
N LEU A 141 22.00 23.60 -0.53
CA LEU A 141 22.01 22.58 -1.58
C LEU A 141 22.85 21.35 -1.18
N LEU A 142 23.97 21.57 -0.48
CA LEU A 142 24.85 20.51 0.00
C LEU A 142 24.10 19.48 0.87
N GLN A 143 23.16 19.91 1.72
CA GLN A 143 22.38 18.98 2.56
C GLN A 143 21.45 18.10 1.73
N HIS A 144 20.83 18.66 0.67
CA HIS A 144 20.00 17.90 -0.26
C HIS A 144 20.81 16.84 -1.00
N VAL A 145 22.00 17.24 -1.49
CA VAL A 145 22.95 16.32 -2.15
C VAL A 145 23.41 15.24 -1.19
N VAL A 146 23.74 15.58 0.06
CA VAL A 146 24.14 14.61 1.08
C VAL A 146 23.00 13.64 1.42
N LYS A 147 21.76 14.12 1.52
CA LYS A 147 20.59 13.27 1.80
C LYS A 147 20.34 12.28 0.67
N LEU A 148 20.38 12.73 -0.59
CA LEU A 148 20.27 11.87 -1.76
C LEU A 148 21.45 10.90 -1.86
N GLY A 149 22.67 11.42 -1.68
CA GLY A 149 23.90 10.64 -1.67
C GLY A 149 23.85 9.53 -0.64
N ARG A 150 23.38 9.80 0.59
CA ARG A 150 23.22 8.78 1.63
C ARG A 150 22.21 7.68 1.25
N GLN A 151 21.21 7.98 0.43
CA GLN A 151 20.22 6.99 -0.03
C GLN A 151 20.76 6.16 -1.22
N VAL A 152 21.43 6.80 -2.17
CA VAL A 152 21.88 6.17 -3.42
C VAL A 152 23.24 5.50 -3.28
N LEU A 153 24.16 6.08 -2.49
CA LEU A 153 25.53 5.59 -2.32
C LEU A 153 25.61 4.13 -1.86
N PRO A 154 24.82 3.66 -0.87
CA PRO A 154 24.87 2.26 -0.46
C PRO A 154 24.46 1.31 -1.60
N LEU A 155 23.43 1.67 -2.37
CA LEU A 155 22.97 0.87 -3.52
C LEU A 155 24.05 0.82 -4.59
N VAL A 156 24.65 1.97 -4.94
CA VAL A 156 25.73 2.04 -5.93
C VAL A 156 26.97 1.29 -5.45
N ALA A 157 27.34 1.42 -4.17
CA ALA A 157 28.47 0.71 -3.58
C ALA A 157 28.27 -0.80 -3.62
N VAL A 158 27.09 -1.30 -3.23
CA VAL A 158 26.75 -2.73 -3.32
C VAL A 158 26.80 -3.22 -4.76
N ILE A 159 26.26 -2.45 -5.72
CA ILE A 159 26.34 -2.81 -7.14
C ILE A 159 27.79 -2.89 -7.60
N ILE A 160 28.63 -1.89 -7.31
CA ILE A 160 30.04 -1.89 -7.74
C ILE A 160 30.81 -3.06 -7.12
N LEU A 161 30.66 -3.28 -5.81
CA LEU A 161 31.34 -4.36 -5.09
C LEU A 161 30.90 -5.74 -5.59
N LEU A 162 29.62 -5.89 -5.90
CA LEU A 162 29.04 -7.17 -6.33
C LEU A 162 29.07 -7.35 -7.85
N SER A 163 29.38 -6.31 -8.65
CA SER A 163 29.32 -6.36 -10.12
C SER A 163 30.21 -7.47 -10.72
N PRO A 164 31.48 -7.64 -10.30
CA PRO A 164 32.31 -8.73 -10.83
C PRO A 164 31.78 -10.11 -10.44
N ALA A 165 31.27 -10.26 -9.21
CA ALA A 165 30.70 -11.52 -8.71
C ALA A 165 29.38 -11.87 -9.43
N LEU A 166 28.53 -10.87 -9.68
CA LEU A 166 27.29 -11.04 -10.43
C LEU A 166 27.57 -11.39 -11.89
N GLN A 167 28.54 -10.76 -12.54
CA GLN A 167 28.90 -11.08 -13.93
C GLN A 167 29.39 -12.53 -14.06
N THR A 168 30.27 -12.98 -13.18
CA THR A 168 30.80 -14.35 -13.22
C THR A 168 29.73 -15.38 -12.84
N LEU A 169 28.91 -15.12 -11.82
CA LEU A 169 27.87 -16.05 -11.37
C LEU A 169 26.70 -16.15 -12.35
N THR A 170 26.28 -15.03 -12.95
CA THR A 170 25.15 -15.02 -13.89
C THR A 170 25.56 -15.42 -15.31
N ALA A 171 26.86 -15.52 -15.62
CA ALA A 171 27.34 -16.00 -16.91
C ALA A 171 26.98 -17.47 -17.18
N THR A 172 26.85 -18.29 -16.13
CA THR A 172 26.50 -19.72 -16.24
C THR A 172 24.99 -19.97 -16.36
N TYR A 173 24.16 -18.95 -16.13
CA TYR A 173 22.71 -19.06 -16.26
C TYR A 173 22.30 -19.00 -17.73
N SER A 174 21.34 -19.86 -18.10
CA SER A 174 20.74 -19.82 -19.43
C SER A 174 19.91 -18.55 -19.63
N ASN A 175 19.77 -18.11 -20.89
CA ASN A 175 18.97 -16.92 -21.22
C ASN A 175 17.52 -17.06 -20.74
N ASP A 176 16.93 -18.25 -20.87
CA ASP A 176 15.56 -18.53 -20.42
C ASP A 176 15.41 -18.37 -18.90
N THR A 177 16.42 -18.81 -18.13
CA THR A 177 16.44 -18.64 -16.68
C THR A 177 16.51 -17.17 -16.28
N ILE A 178 17.32 -16.38 -17.00
CA ILE A 178 17.45 -14.93 -16.75
C ILE A 178 16.13 -14.20 -17.06
N VAL A 179 15.46 -14.54 -18.15
CA VAL A 179 14.14 -13.97 -18.49
C VAL A 179 13.10 -14.35 -17.43
N ALA A 180 13.06 -15.61 -16.98
CA ALA A 180 12.14 -16.05 -15.95
C ALA A 180 12.38 -15.34 -14.60
N LEU A 181 13.64 -15.27 -14.14
CA LEU A 181 14.01 -14.62 -12.88
C LEU A 181 13.78 -13.11 -12.92
N SER A 182 14.11 -12.44 -14.02
CA SER A 182 13.87 -11.01 -14.16
C SER A 182 12.38 -10.68 -14.24
N THR A 183 11.58 -11.50 -14.92
CA THR A 183 10.11 -11.37 -14.95
C THR A 183 9.54 -11.53 -13.55
N PHE A 184 9.95 -12.57 -12.81
CA PHE A 184 9.51 -12.78 -11.44
C PHE A 184 9.92 -11.63 -10.51
N ALA A 185 11.14 -11.12 -10.66
CA ALA A 185 11.64 -9.98 -9.90
C ALA A 185 10.84 -8.69 -10.18
N MET A 186 10.47 -8.45 -11.44
CA MET A 186 9.60 -7.32 -11.82
C MET A 186 8.17 -7.50 -11.29
N CYS A 187 7.63 -8.72 -11.27
CA CYS A 187 6.35 -9.01 -10.62
C CYS A 187 6.40 -8.72 -9.11
N ILE A 188 7.45 -9.18 -8.40
CA ILE A 188 7.65 -8.87 -6.98
C ILE A 188 7.74 -7.37 -6.76
N HIS A 189 8.50 -6.66 -7.61
CA HIS A 189 8.59 -5.21 -7.54
C HIS A 189 7.20 -4.55 -7.66
N LEU A 190 6.41 -4.92 -8.66
CA LEU A 190 5.07 -4.37 -8.87
C LEU A 190 4.11 -4.67 -7.72
N LEU A 191 4.19 -5.86 -7.12
CA LEU A 191 3.33 -6.26 -6.01
C LEU A 191 3.71 -5.63 -4.67
N LEU A 192 5.02 -5.46 -4.41
CA LEU A 192 5.53 -4.97 -3.13
C LEU A 192 5.84 -3.46 -3.13
N THR A 193 5.64 -2.78 -4.25
CA THR A 193 5.78 -1.32 -4.31
C THR A 193 4.79 -0.68 -3.33
N ASP A 194 5.28 0.24 -2.51
CA ASP A 194 4.43 0.99 -1.58
C ASP A 194 3.59 2.02 -2.36
N TYR A 195 2.41 1.59 -2.82
CA TYR A 195 1.44 2.46 -3.46
C TYR A 195 0.75 3.40 -2.47
N SER A 196 0.82 3.14 -1.16
CA SER A 196 0.31 4.07 -0.15
C SER A 196 1.15 5.33 -0.12
N TYR A 197 2.48 5.18 -0.22
CA TYR A 197 3.41 6.29 -0.37
C TYR A 197 3.13 7.05 -1.65
N LEU A 198 3.09 6.37 -2.80
CA LEU A 198 2.83 7.02 -4.10
C LEU A 198 1.49 7.76 -4.16
N ASN A 199 0.48 7.26 -3.44
CA ASN A 199 -0.83 7.90 -3.33
C ASN A 199 -0.92 8.98 -2.24
N CYS A 200 0.20 9.32 -1.57
CA CYS A 200 0.29 10.31 -0.49
C CYS A 200 -0.54 9.94 0.75
N TYR A 201 -0.81 8.65 0.97
CA TYR A 201 -1.41 8.15 2.22
C TYR A 201 -0.35 7.97 3.32
N THR A 202 0.92 7.80 2.95
CA THR A 202 2.06 7.73 3.86
C THR A 202 3.16 8.69 3.39
N GLU A 203 3.84 9.34 4.34
CA GLU A 203 4.96 10.26 4.06
C GLU A 203 6.32 9.53 4.09
N ARG A 204 6.38 8.35 4.72
CA ARG A 204 7.64 7.60 4.89
C ARG A 204 7.89 6.73 3.67
N TYR A 205 9.04 6.94 3.02
CA TYR A 205 9.49 6.08 1.92
C TYR A 205 10.10 4.78 2.45
N GLN A 206 9.36 3.66 2.33
CA GLN A 206 9.78 2.34 2.81
C GLN A 206 9.69 1.26 1.71
N GLN A 207 10.37 1.47 0.58
CA GLN A 207 10.29 0.59 -0.60
C GLN A 207 11.49 -0.37 -0.76
N TYR A 208 12.15 -0.76 0.34
CA TYR A 208 13.40 -1.53 0.28
C TYR A 208 13.29 -2.85 -0.52
N THR A 209 12.29 -3.67 -0.23
CA THR A 209 12.12 -4.99 -0.87
C THR A 209 11.77 -4.86 -2.35
N ALA A 210 10.84 -3.97 -2.70
CA ALA A 210 10.44 -3.74 -4.08
C ALA A 210 11.58 -3.19 -4.93
N VAL A 211 12.36 -2.24 -4.39
CA VAL A 211 13.53 -1.67 -5.07
C VAL A 211 14.64 -2.73 -5.22
N SER A 212 14.86 -3.56 -4.20
CA SER A 212 15.84 -4.64 -4.26
C SER A 212 15.49 -5.68 -5.34
N ALA A 213 14.21 -6.05 -5.44
CA ALA A 213 13.72 -6.95 -6.48
C ALA A 213 13.89 -6.35 -7.88
N ALA A 214 13.48 -5.09 -8.10
CA ALA A 214 13.67 -4.42 -9.38
C ALA A 214 15.16 -4.28 -9.76
N THR A 215 16.01 -3.97 -8.78
CA THR A 215 17.46 -3.83 -8.99
C THR A 215 18.06 -5.19 -9.40
N PHE A 216 17.67 -6.27 -8.74
CA PHE A 216 18.06 -7.62 -9.12
C PHE A 216 17.63 -7.97 -10.54
N GLY A 217 16.36 -7.75 -10.89
CA GLY A 217 15.86 -8.00 -12.26
C GLY A 217 16.56 -7.16 -13.32
N THR A 218 16.83 -5.87 -13.01
CA THR A 218 17.57 -4.94 -13.89
C THR A 218 18.99 -5.43 -14.17
N ILE A 219 19.70 -5.85 -13.12
CA ILE A 219 21.07 -6.35 -13.23
C ILE A 219 21.11 -7.66 -14.03
N LEU A 220 20.16 -8.56 -13.80
CA LEU A 220 20.07 -9.83 -14.53
C LEU A 220 19.91 -9.64 -16.04
N VAL A 221 19.00 -8.76 -16.48
CA VAL A 221 18.85 -8.50 -17.91
C VAL A 221 20.05 -7.74 -18.47
N ALA A 222 20.62 -6.80 -17.70
CA ALA A 222 21.80 -6.05 -18.12
C ALA A 222 23.06 -6.93 -18.27
N SER A 223 23.18 -8.04 -17.53
CA SER A 223 24.32 -8.98 -17.64
C SER A 223 24.36 -9.75 -18.97
N ARG A 224 23.30 -9.66 -19.80
CA ARG A 224 23.26 -10.22 -21.16
C ARG A 224 23.82 -9.30 -22.22
N ILE A 225 24.02 -8.03 -21.89
CA ILE A 225 24.66 -7.07 -22.77
C ILE A 225 26.17 -7.17 -22.57
N LYS A 226 26.88 -7.63 -23.61
CA LYS A 226 28.33 -7.86 -23.56
C LYS A 226 29.13 -6.58 -23.35
N ASN A 227 28.66 -5.47 -23.91
CA ASN A 227 29.36 -4.19 -23.85
C ASN A 227 29.01 -3.42 -22.56
N PHE A 228 30.01 -3.16 -21.73
CA PHE A 228 29.85 -2.39 -20.49
C PHE A 228 29.26 -0.99 -20.73
N PHE A 229 29.66 -0.32 -21.82
CA PHE A 229 29.14 1.01 -22.15
C PHE A 229 27.65 1.01 -22.52
N CYS A 230 27.09 -0.15 -22.91
CA CYS A 230 25.66 -0.32 -23.16
C CYS A 230 24.90 -0.75 -21.91
N SER A 231 25.47 -1.64 -21.09
CA SER A 231 24.82 -2.13 -19.88
C SER A 231 24.76 -1.09 -18.76
N GLY A 232 25.79 -0.25 -18.61
CA GLY A 232 25.85 0.82 -17.61
C GLY A 232 24.65 1.78 -17.66
N PRO A 233 24.41 2.47 -18.79
CA PRO A 233 23.25 3.35 -18.96
C PRO A 233 21.91 2.64 -18.76
N LEU A 234 21.80 1.36 -19.13
CA LEU A 234 20.57 0.59 -18.87
C LEU A 234 20.34 0.36 -17.36
N ILE A 235 21.39 0.01 -16.61
CA ILE A 235 21.30 -0.17 -15.16
C ILE A 235 20.93 1.16 -14.50
N THR A 236 21.57 2.27 -14.90
CA THR A 236 21.23 3.61 -14.41
C THR A 236 19.78 3.97 -14.73
N PHE A 237 19.30 3.62 -15.92
CA PHE A 237 17.90 3.85 -16.30
C PHE A 237 16.94 3.05 -15.42
N GLY A 238 17.24 1.78 -15.13
CA GLY A 238 16.44 0.96 -14.21
C GLY A 238 16.42 1.53 -12.78
N ILE A 239 17.57 2.00 -12.27
CA ILE A 239 17.65 2.69 -10.96
C ILE A 239 16.80 3.96 -10.96
N LEU A 240 16.86 4.77 -12.03
CA LEU A 240 16.02 5.95 -12.16
C LEU A 240 14.53 5.60 -12.18
N CYS A 241 14.14 4.59 -12.96
CA CYS A 241 12.75 4.15 -13.10
C CYS A 241 12.17 3.58 -11.80
N PHE A 242 12.90 2.70 -11.11
CA PHE A 242 12.32 1.90 -10.02
C PHE A 242 12.69 2.38 -8.63
N ALA A 243 13.86 3.00 -8.45
CA ALA A 243 14.33 3.43 -7.13
C ALA A 243 14.12 4.94 -6.89
N LEU A 244 14.40 5.78 -7.89
CA LEU A 244 14.36 7.24 -7.72
C LEU A 244 13.04 7.86 -8.16
N SER A 245 12.40 7.36 -9.23
CA SER A 245 11.16 7.94 -9.76
C SER A 245 9.98 8.03 -8.77
N PRO A 246 9.81 7.15 -7.76
CA PRO A 246 8.69 7.27 -6.83
C PRO A 246 8.71 8.57 -6.00
N ILE A 247 9.91 9.11 -5.72
CA ILE A 247 10.12 10.30 -4.88
C ILE A 247 9.54 11.58 -5.52
N PRO A 248 9.96 12.00 -6.73
CA PRO A 248 9.40 13.18 -7.36
C PRO A 248 7.91 12.99 -7.72
N ARG A 249 7.45 11.77 -8.00
CA ARG A 249 6.05 11.49 -8.30
C ARG A 249 5.12 11.64 -7.09
N HIS A 250 5.55 11.17 -5.93
CA HIS A 250 4.83 11.40 -4.67
C HIS A 250 4.67 12.91 -4.42
N HIS A 251 5.76 13.65 -4.58
CA HIS A 251 5.78 15.09 -4.43
C HIS A 251 4.92 15.83 -5.46
N LEU A 252 4.98 15.43 -6.73
CA LEU A 252 4.14 15.97 -7.79
C LEU A 252 2.65 15.74 -7.51
N LYS A 253 2.27 14.52 -7.08
CA LYS A 253 0.87 14.20 -6.74
C LYS A 253 0.37 15.04 -5.57
N ARG A 254 1.22 15.24 -4.55
CA ARG A 254 0.90 16.08 -3.38
C ARG A 254 0.67 17.54 -3.76
N THR A 255 1.48 18.09 -4.66
CA THR A 255 1.37 19.51 -5.07
C THR A 255 0.26 19.73 -6.10
N SER A 256 0.09 18.83 -7.08
CA SER A 256 -0.87 19.01 -8.16
C SER A 256 -1.40 17.69 -8.71
N ALA A 257 -2.70 17.43 -8.49
CA ALA A 257 -3.40 16.30 -9.08
C ALA A 257 -3.43 16.37 -10.62
N THR A 258 -3.63 17.55 -11.19
CA THR A 258 -3.66 17.74 -12.66
C THR A 258 -2.31 17.38 -13.29
N ALA A 259 -1.20 17.80 -12.68
CA ALA A 259 0.13 17.47 -13.18
C ALA A 259 0.42 15.96 -13.05
N HIS A 260 -0.04 15.33 -11.96
CA HIS A 260 0.05 13.88 -11.79
C HIS A 260 -0.72 13.12 -12.88
N VAL A 261 -1.95 13.55 -13.20
CA VAL A 261 -2.76 12.98 -14.28
C VAL A 261 -2.06 13.18 -15.63
N GLY A 262 -1.59 14.40 -15.92
CA GLY A 262 -0.83 14.71 -17.14
C GLY A 262 0.43 13.84 -17.28
N LEU A 263 1.17 13.61 -16.20
CA LEU A 263 2.32 12.72 -16.18
C LEU A 263 1.92 11.27 -16.50
N THR A 264 0.81 10.77 -15.94
CA THR A 264 0.31 9.43 -16.24
C THR A 264 0.02 9.27 -17.72
N PHE A 265 -0.72 10.21 -18.32
CA PHE A 265 -1.02 10.18 -19.75
C PHE A 265 0.24 10.28 -20.61
N ALA A 266 1.19 11.13 -20.24
CA ALA A 266 2.47 11.26 -20.94
C ALA A 266 3.28 9.96 -20.90
N LEU A 267 3.39 9.32 -19.73
CA LEU A 267 4.08 8.03 -19.57
C LEU A 267 3.39 6.90 -20.33
N CYS A 268 2.06 6.86 -20.31
CA CYS A 268 1.29 5.88 -21.07
C CYS A 268 1.46 6.06 -22.58
N GLY A 269 1.36 7.31 -23.05
CA GLY A 269 1.55 7.65 -24.46
C GLY A 269 2.97 7.31 -24.94
N LEU A 270 3.98 7.61 -24.12
CA LEU A 270 5.38 7.26 -24.41
C LEU A 270 5.58 5.75 -24.45
N ALA A 271 5.09 5.02 -23.45
CA ALA A 271 5.22 3.56 -23.39
C ALA A 271 4.49 2.88 -24.56
N ALA A 272 3.26 3.30 -24.86
CA ALA A 272 2.52 2.81 -26.02
C ALA A 272 3.27 3.10 -27.32
N GLY A 273 3.75 4.33 -27.51
CA GLY A 273 4.52 4.74 -28.69
C GLY A 273 5.82 3.95 -28.88
N CYS A 274 6.55 3.68 -27.80
CA CYS A 274 7.73 2.82 -27.84
C CYS A 274 7.37 1.37 -28.24
N LEU A 275 6.28 0.83 -27.68
CA LEU A 275 5.82 -0.53 -27.97
C LEU A 275 5.18 -0.70 -29.35
N MET A 276 4.80 0.38 -30.05
CA MET A 276 4.23 0.30 -31.41
C MET A 276 5.14 -0.38 -32.44
N GLN A 277 6.45 -0.46 -32.16
CA GLN A 277 7.39 -1.22 -33.00
C GLN A 277 7.03 -2.72 -33.07
N ALA A 278 6.29 -3.22 -32.08
CA ALA A 278 5.70 -4.54 -32.05
C ALA A 278 4.24 -4.42 -31.60
N ALA A 279 3.33 -4.28 -32.59
CA ALA A 279 1.91 -3.96 -32.36
C ALA A 279 1.22 -4.85 -31.32
N ILE A 280 1.58 -6.13 -31.24
CA ILE A 280 1.04 -7.07 -30.24
C ILE A 280 1.31 -6.57 -28.80
N PHE A 281 2.53 -6.14 -28.51
CA PHE A 281 2.88 -5.63 -27.17
C PHE A 281 2.20 -4.30 -26.87
N ALA A 282 2.06 -3.43 -27.87
CA ALA A 282 1.32 -2.17 -27.71
C ALA A 282 -0.16 -2.43 -27.35
N VAL A 283 -0.82 -3.35 -28.07
CA VAL A 283 -2.22 -3.72 -27.79
C VAL A 283 -2.36 -4.35 -26.40
N LEU A 284 -1.51 -5.31 -26.07
CA LEU A 284 -1.53 -5.96 -24.74
C LEU A 284 -1.30 -4.95 -23.60
N TYR A 285 -0.37 -4.02 -23.79
CA TYR A 285 -0.12 -2.94 -22.83
C TYR A 285 -1.34 -2.02 -22.69
N CYS A 286 -1.96 -1.58 -23.79
CA CYS A 286 -3.16 -0.74 -23.75
C CYS A 286 -4.33 -1.44 -23.04
N LEU A 287 -4.54 -2.73 -23.33
CA LEU A 287 -5.54 -3.55 -22.65
C LEU A 287 -5.25 -3.66 -21.15
N LEU A 288 -3.99 -3.87 -20.77
CA LEU A 288 -3.57 -3.91 -19.37
C LEU A 288 -3.81 -2.57 -18.66
N VAL A 289 -3.47 -1.45 -19.29
CA VAL A 289 -3.69 -0.11 -18.74
C VAL A 289 -5.19 0.16 -18.54
N VAL A 290 -6.03 -0.13 -19.53
CA VAL A 290 -7.49 0.01 -19.41
C VAL A 290 -8.04 -0.92 -18.33
N ALA A 291 -7.55 -2.16 -18.27
CA ALA A 291 -7.96 -3.11 -17.25
C ALA A 291 -7.64 -2.61 -15.83
N VAL A 292 -6.41 -2.16 -15.60
CA VAL A 292 -5.95 -1.67 -14.28
C VAL A 292 -6.59 -0.34 -13.90
N SER A 293 -6.79 0.57 -14.85
CA SER A 293 -7.30 1.92 -14.57
C SER A 293 -8.81 2.02 -14.49
N LEU A 294 -9.56 1.20 -15.25
CA LEU A 294 -11.00 1.34 -15.37
C LEU A 294 -11.75 0.07 -14.94
N PHE A 295 -11.37 -1.09 -15.49
CA PHE A 295 -12.12 -2.34 -15.26
C PHE A 295 -11.97 -2.86 -13.82
N ILE A 296 -10.75 -2.91 -13.29
CA ILE A 296 -10.48 -3.39 -11.92
C ILE A 296 -11.14 -2.45 -10.89
N PRO A 297 -11.02 -1.11 -10.96
CA PRO A 297 -11.76 -0.20 -10.09
C PRO A 297 -13.27 -0.36 -10.17
N TRP A 298 -13.80 -0.57 -11.37
CA TRP A 298 -15.24 -0.78 -11.56
C TRP A 298 -15.69 -2.07 -10.90
N CYS A 299 -14.98 -3.18 -11.15
CA CYS A 299 -15.22 -4.47 -10.51
C CYS A 299 -15.09 -4.36 -8.98
N PHE A 300 -14.08 -3.65 -8.48
CA PHE A 300 -13.86 -3.43 -7.06
C PHE A 300 -15.00 -2.66 -6.40
N VAL A 301 -15.43 -1.53 -6.97
CA VAL A 301 -16.49 -0.69 -6.39
C VAL A 301 -17.84 -1.40 -6.43
N THR A 302 -18.17 -2.08 -7.54
CA THR A 302 -19.41 -2.85 -7.68
C THR A 302 -19.47 -4.03 -6.73
N LEU A 303 -18.39 -4.81 -6.62
CA LEU A 303 -18.31 -5.96 -5.72
C LEU A 303 -18.35 -5.52 -4.25
N HIS A 304 -17.61 -4.45 -3.90
CA HIS A 304 -17.58 -3.93 -2.53
C HIS A 304 -18.95 -3.39 -2.11
N GLY A 305 -19.67 -2.71 -3.01
CA GLY A 305 -21.02 -2.21 -2.76
C GLY A 305 -22.09 -3.30 -2.62
N SER A 306 -21.98 -4.39 -3.39
CA SER A 306 -22.98 -5.46 -3.39
C SER A 306 -22.76 -6.53 -2.32
N MET A 307 -21.52 -6.83 -1.96
CA MET A 307 -21.21 -8.05 -1.19
C MET A 307 -21.01 -7.80 0.31
N LYS A 308 -20.69 -6.57 0.73
CA LYS A 308 -20.45 -6.27 2.14
C LYS A 308 -21.75 -5.96 2.86
N LYS A 309 -22.11 -6.84 3.79
CA LYS A 309 -23.19 -6.65 4.76
C LYS A 309 -22.57 -6.52 6.14
N GLN A 310 -22.75 -5.38 6.77
CA GLN A 310 -22.38 -5.19 8.17
C GLN A 310 -23.67 -5.19 9.00
N ILE A 311 -23.68 -5.95 10.08
CA ILE A 311 -24.78 -5.97 11.03
C ILE A 311 -24.25 -5.41 12.33
N ASN A 312 -24.86 -4.34 12.80
CA ASN A 312 -24.61 -3.74 14.09
C ASN A 312 -25.86 -3.94 14.96
N GLY A 313 -25.68 -3.97 16.27
CA GLY A 313 -26.77 -4.14 17.20
C GLY A 313 -26.47 -3.60 18.58
N PRO A 314 -27.43 -3.67 19.52
CA PRO A 314 -27.25 -3.20 20.89
C PRO A 314 -26.19 -4.00 21.68
N TRP A 315 -25.72 -5.14 21.17
CA TRP A 315 -24.63 -5.93 21.71
C TRP A 315 -23.23 -5.46 21.28
N ASP A 316 -23.13 -4.51 20.35
CA ASP A 316 -21.84 -3.97 19.93
C ASP A 316 -21.21 -3.16 21.07
N GLU A 317 -19.88 -3.20 21.17
CA GLU A 317 -19.14 -2.40 22.12
C GLU A 317 -19.49 -0.91 21.97
N ALA A 318 -19.86 -0.27 23.10
CA ALA A 318 -20.17 1.15 23.12
C ALA A 318 -18.91 1.96 22.78
N LYS A 319 -18.93 2.65 21.64
CA LYS A 319 -17.85 3.57 21.27
C LYS A 319 -18.06 4.91 21.99
N PRO A 320 -17.12 5.37 22.83
CA PRO A 320 -17.22 6.68 23.43
C PRO A 320 -17.16 7.75 22.32
N THR A 321 -18.16 8.63 22.23
CA THR A 321 -18.18 9.71 21.24
C THR A 321 -17.58 11.01 21.77
N ASN A 322 -17.73 11.31 23.07
CA ASN A 322 -17.42 12.62 23.66
C ASN A 322 -16.60 12.56 24.97
N SER A 323 -15.77 11.54 25.20
CA SER A 323 -14.96 11.45 26.42
C SER A 323 -13.45 11.54 26.15
N ALA A 324 -12.65 11.84 27.18
CA ALA A 324 -11.19 11.72 27.12
C ALA A 324 -10.75 10.31 26.65
N ALA A 325 -11.54 9.27 26.96
CA ALA A 325 -11.32 7.93 26.43
C ALA A 325 -11.51 7.84 24.91
N ALA A 326 -12.39 8.66 24.29
CA ALA A 326 -12.47 8.76 22.84
C ALA A 326 -11.18 9.33 22.23
N ALA A 327 -10.56 10.32 22.89
CA ALA A 327 -9.26 10.85 22.48
C ALA A 327 -8.14 9.81 22.67
N GLU A 328 -8.14 9.06 23.78
CA GLU A 328 -7.19 7.95 23.99
C GLU A 328 -7.36 6.83 22.94
N TRP A 329 -8.59 6.45 22.61
CA TRP A 329 -8.87 5.43 21.59
C TRP A 329 -8.51 5.91 20.18
N ALA A 330 -8.73 7.20 19.88
CA ALA A 330 -8.28 7.82 18.63
C ALA A 330 -6.74 7.83 18.54
N ASN A 331 -6.05 8.20 19.62
CA ASN A 331 -4.59 8.20 19.70
C ASN A 331 -3.99 6.78 19.63
N ALA A 332 -4.67 5.78 20.19
CA ALA A 332 -4.30 4.37 20.06
C ALA A 332 -4.59 3.78 18.66
N GLY A 333 -5.27 4.53 17.78
CA GLY A 333 -5.63 4.07 16.44
C GLY A 333 -6.77 3.05 16.41
N LEU A 334 -7.55 2.92 17.50
CA LEU A 334 -8.68 1.99 17.62
C LEU A 334 -9.99 2.55 17.06
N LEU A 335 -10.08 3.88 16.90
CA LEU A 335 -11.16 4.53 16.15
C LEU A 335 -10.69 4.78 14.71
N ARG A 336 -11.09 3.91 13.77
CA ARG A 336 -10.85 4.06 12.31
C ARG A 336 -12.09 3.82 11.47
#